data_AF-A0A229XPW1-F1
#
_entry.id   AF-A0A229XPW1-F1
#
_cell.length_a   1.000
_cell.length_b   1.000
_cell.length_c   1.000
_cell.angle_alpha   90.00
_cell.angle_beta   90.00
_cell.angle_gamma   90.00
#
_symmetry.space_group_name_H-M   'P 1'
#
loop_
_entity.id
_entity.type
_entity.pdbx_description
1 polymer ?
#
loop_
_entity_poly.entity_id
_entity_poly.type
_entity_poly.pdbx_seq_one_letter_code
_entity_poly.pdbx_strand_id
1 'polypeptide(L)'
;MATSTPSFEYNISFTTPANPPSCEPKLTAKDLWTGIARVADAPQEYAPYVSKCEVLSRNGHALERKLTMANGAVHKSDGEIMYQDVWIADRLLVEARTKDTGAKTTFLLSYHDTAAVSPESTDISFTVIYELKLTGIEPGSPEAERIQAEYPELTRKACTSTVEQIRERKKNGQLDAWAQAGEVPAW
;
A
#
# COMPACT_ATOMS: atom_id res chain seq x y z
N MET A 1 -29.00 -8.79 -26.37
CA MET A 1 -28.49 -7.65 -25.60
C MET A 1 -27.54 -8.20 -24.56
N ALA A 2 -26.26 -7.82 -24.57
CA ALA A 2 -25.33 -8.25 -23.53
C ALA A 2 -25.67 -7.46 -22.25
N THR A 3 -26.16 -8.14 -21.22
CA THR A 3 -26.34 -7.55 -19.90
C THR A 3 -24.95 -7.23 -19.34
N SER A 4 -24.62 -5.95 -19.14
CA SER A 4 -23.36 -5.59 -18.51
C SER A 4 -23.38 -6.10 -17.07
N THR A 5 -22.34 -6.84 -16.68
CA THR A 5 -22.14 -7.20 -15.27
C THR A 5 -22.08 -5.92 -14.44
N PRO A 6 -22.84 -5.81 -13.34
CA PRO A 6 -22.81 -4.62 -12.50
C PRO A 6 -21.42 -4.41 -11.91
N SER A 7 -21.05 -3.16 -11.66
CA SER A 7 -19.78 -2.79 -11.03
C SER A 7 -20.01 -1.80 -9.91
N PHE A 8 -19.27 -1.97 -8.83
CA PHE A 8 -19.27 -1.09 -7.67
C PHE A 8 -17.88 -0.49 -7.48
N GLU A 9 -17.84 0.82 -7.21
CA GLU A 9 -16.61 1.56 -6.93
C GLU A 9 -16.71 2.26 -5.57
N TYR A 10 -15.60 2.27 -4.83
CA TYR A 10 -15.50 2.98 -3.55
C TYR A 10 -14.08 3.48 -3.33
N ASN A 11 -13.92 4.80 -3.35
CA ASN A 11 -12.62 5.44 -3.21
C ASN A 11 -12.47 6.01 -1.81
N ILE A 12 -11.31 5.77 -1.19
CA ILE A 12 -11.05 6.22 0.17
C ILE A 12 -9.56 6.46 0.39
N SER A 13 -9.24 7.42 1.26
CA SER A 13 -7.88 7.69 1.70
C SER A 13 -7.84 8.01 3.19
N PHE A 14 -6.78 7.56 3.86
CA PHE A 14 -6.47 7.98 5.22
C PHE A 14 -5.02 8.40 5.33
N THR A 15 -4.79 9.47 6.08
CA THR A 15 -3.47 10.00 6.42
C THR A 15 -3.24 9.86 7.91
N THR A 16 -2.04 9.44 8.30
CA THR A 16 -1.60 9.40 9.70
C THR A 16 -0.22 10.03 9.83
N PRO A 17 0.07 10.77 10.91
CA PRO A 17 1.43 11.19 11.22
C PRO A 17 2.34 9.97 11.35
N ALA A 18 3.52 10.00 10.71
CA ALA A 18 4.48 8.91 10.86
C ALA A 18 5.08 8.86 12.27
N ASN A 19 5.04 9.98 12.99
CA ASN A 19 5.66 10.14 14.30
C ASN A 19 4.70 10.73 15.34
N PRO A 20 3.65 10.01 15.79
CA PRO A 20 2.84 10.45 16.92
C PRO A 20 3.73 10.70 18.17
N PRO A 21 3.32 11.59 19.09
CA PRO A 21 4.18 12.04 20.19
C PRO A 21 4.84 10.91 20.98
N SER A 22 4.13 9.80 21.20
CA SER A 22 4.54 8.66 22.02
C SER A 22 5.44 7.62 21.32
N CYS A 23 5.71 7.73 20.02
CA CYS A 23 6.45 6.69 19.32
C CYS A 23 7.97 6.88 19.37
N GLU A 24 8.69 5.78 19.63
CA GLU A 24 10.13 5.64 19.45
C GLU A 24 10.45 4.28 18.80
N PRO A 25 11.48 4.18 17.92
CA PRO A 25 12.24 5.30 17.36
C PRO A 25 11.37 6.15 16.42
N LYS A 26 11.67 7.45 16.31
CA LYS A 26 11.12 8.30 15.25
C LYS A 26 11.55 7.78 13.87
N LEU A 27 10.63 7.77 12.92
CA LEU A 27 10.90 7.50 11.50
C LEU A 27 11.35 8.80 10.81
N THR A 28 12.44 8.77 10.08
CA THR A 28 12.80 9.83 9.15
C THR A 28 12.08 9.64 7.81
N ALA A 29 12.14 10.64 6.93
CA ALA A 29 11.59 10.54 5.58
C ALA A 29 12.25 9.39 4.81
N LYS A 30 13.56 9.19 5.02
CA LYS A 30 14.30 8.05 4.48
C LYS A 30 13.77 6.72 4.98
N ASP A 31 13.51 6.58 6.29
CA ASP A 31 12.98 5.34 6.85
C ASP A 31 11.59 5.02 6.29
N LEU A 32 10.70 6.02 6.29
CA LEU A 32 9.34 5.86 5.81
C LEU A 32 9.32 5.48 4.32
N TRP A 33 10.10 6.17 3.50
CA TRP A 33 10.22 5.83 2.08
C TRP A 33 10.80 4.45 1.84
N THR A 34 11.84 4.06 2.59
CA THR A 34 12.45 2.72 2.48
C THR A 34 11.39 1.64 2.69
N GLY A 35 10.53 1.82 3.70
CA GLY A 35 9.39 0.93 3.94
C GLY A 35 8.34 0.97 2.83
N ILE A 36 7.96 2.15 2.34
CA ILE A 36 6.98 2.29 1.25
C ILE A 36 7.49 1.66 -0.04
N ALA A 37 8.73 1.94 -0.42
CA ALA A 37 9.34 1.39 -1.63
C ALA A 37 9.37 -0.13 -1.60
N ARG A 38 9.63 -0.75 -0.43
CA ARG A 38 9.60 -2.20 -0.26
C ARG A 38 8.25 -2.82 -0.63
N VAL A 39 7.15 -2.10 -0.43
CA VAL A 39 5.79 -2.58 -0.78
C VAL A 39 5.66 -2.84 -2.29
N ALA A 40 6.47 -2.20 -3.14
CA ALA A 40 6.46 -2.45 -4.58
C ALA A 40 6.85 -3.90 -4.92
N ASP A 41 7.87 -4.44 -4.25
CA ASP A 41 8.43 -5.76 -4.50
C ASP A 41 7.88 -6.84 -3.55
N ALA A 42 7.52 -6.47 -2.32
CA ALA A 42 7.17 -7.43 -1.28
C ALA A 42 5.95 -6.98 -0.44
N PRO A 43 4.77 -6.75 -1.04
CA PRO A 43 3.58 -6.33 -0.31
C PRO A 43 3.14 -7.34 0.77
N GLN A 44 3.44 -8.63 0.63
CA GLN A 44 3.16 -9.67 1.63
C GLN A 44 3.78 -9.40 2.99
N GLU A 45 4.84 -8.59 3.03
CA GLU A 45 5.47 -8.22 4.29
C GLU A 45 4.61 -7.26 5.12
N TYR A 46 3.65 -6.57 4.50
CA TYR A 46 2.79 -5.57 5.13
C TYR A 46 1.32 -5.98 5.13
N ALA A 47 0.92 -6.73 4.10
CA ALA A 47 -0.44 -7.17 3.84
C ALA A 47 -0.53 -8.70 4.05
N PRO A 48 -0.99 -9.18 5.22
CA PRO A 48 -1.04 -10.63 5.51
C PRO A 48 -1.99 -11.41 4.59
N TYR A 49 -2.88 -10.72 3.89
CA TYR A 49 -3.77 -11.29 2.87
C TYR A 49 -3.08 -11.52 1.52
N VAL A 50 -1.78 -11.18 1.38
CA VAL A 50 -0.93 -11.55 0.25
C VAL A 50 0.06 -12.60 0.75
N SER A 51 0.04 -13.80 0.19
CA SER A 51 0.95 -14.88 0.57
C SER A 51 2.27 -14.83 -0.19
N LYS A 52 2.26 -14.39 -1.44
CA LYS A 52 3.43 -14.35 -2.31
C LYS A 52 3.37 -13.19 -3.29
N CYS A 53 4.52 -12.58 -3.56
CA CYS A 53 4.73 -11.66 -4.67
C CYS A 53 5.83 -12.20 -5.58
N GLU A 54 5.61 -12.13 -6.88
CA GLU A 54 6.57 -12.48 -7.92
C GLU A 54 6.68 -11.29 -8.88
N VAL A 55 7.84 -10.63 -8.93
CA VAL A 55 8.11 -9.58 -9.92
C VAL A 55 8.38 -10.24 -11.27
N LEU A 56 7.52 -9.94 -12.25
CA LEU A 56 7.56 -10.56 -13.58
C LEU A 56 8.47 -9.77 -14.52
N SER A 57 8.46 -8.46 -14.41
CA SER A 57 9.32 -7.56 -15.18
C SER A 57 9.53 -6.25 -14.43
N ARG A 58 10.65 -5.58 -14.74
CA ARG A 58 10.99 -4.26 -14.20
C ARG A 58 11.59 -3.40 -15.30
N ASN A 59 11.14 -2.15 -15.38
CA ASN A 59 11.67 -1.14 -16.27
C ASN A 59 11.76 0.20 -15.54
N GLY A 60 12.94 0.48 -14.97
CA GLY A 60 13.16 1.66 -14.14
C GLY A 60 12.17 1.73 -12.99
N HIS A 61 11.31 2.75 -13.04
CA HIS A 61 10.31 3.08 -12.03
C HIS A 61 9.02 2.27 -12.14
N ALA A 62 8.88 1.48 -13.21
CA ALA A 62 7.74 0.60 -13.41
C ALA A 62 8.12 -0.86 -13.15
N LEU A 63 7.23 -1.63 -12.55
CA LEU A 63 7.34 -3.09 -12.50
C LEU A 63 5.97 -3.74 -12.72
N GLU A 64 6.01 -4.96 -13.23
CA GLU A 64 4.85 -5.84 -13.25
C GLU A 64 5.03 -6.93 -12.20
N ARG A 65 3.98 -7.22 -11.44
CA ARG A 65 4.01 -8.27 -10.42
C ARG A 65 2.78 -9.15 -10.45
N LYS A 66 2.99 -10.38 -9.98
CA LYS A 66 1.95 -11.36 -9.69
C LYS A 66 1.86 -11.56 -8.18
N LEU A 67 0.68 -11.36 -7.64
CA LEU A 67 0.37 -11.63 -6.25
C LEU A 67 -0.43 -12.93 -6.14
N THR A 68 -0.07 -13.76 -5.17
CA THR A 68 -0.90 -14.87 -4.70
C THR A 68 -1.58 -14.41 -3.42
N MET A 69 -2.91 -14.50 -3.38
CA MET A 69 -3.69 -14.09 -2.22
C MET A 69 -3.67 -15.20 -1.16
N ALA A 70 -3.77 -14.78 0.10
CA ALA A 70 -4.03 -15.66 1.25
C ALA A 70 -5.48 -15.50 1.72
N ASN A 71 -5.95 -16.36 2.62
CA ASN A 71 -7.20 -16.15 3.34
C ASN A 71 -7.22 -14.78 4.05
N GLY A 72 -8.33 -14.04 3.89
CA GLY A 72 -8.54 -12.74 4.54
C GLY A 72 -8.43 -11.52 3.61
N ALA A 73 -8.19 -11.71 2.30
CA ALA A 73 -8.40 -10.65 1.32
C ALA A 73 -9.90 -10.35 1.22
N VAL A 74 -10.28 -9.06 1.22
CA VAL A 74 -11.69 -8.64 1.37
C VAL A 74 -12.61 -9.31 0.33
N HIS A 75 -12.12 -9.66 -0.87
CA HIS A 75 -12.95 -10.27 -1.92
C HIS A 75 -12.19 -11.23 -2.84
N LYS A 76 -11.16 -11.93 -2.34
CA LYS A 76 -10.44 -12.97 -3.08
C LYS A 76 -10.26 -14.21 -2.24
N SER A 77 -10.54 -15.37 -2.81
CA SER A 77 -10.33 -16.66 -2.18
C SER A 77 -8.84 -16.97 -2.03
N ASP A 78 -8.50 -17.84 -1.07
CA ASP A 78 -7.14 -18.34 -0.92
C ASP A 78 -6.61 -18.93 -2.22
N GLY A 79 -5.36 -18.60 -2.58
CA GLY A 79 -4.72 -19.06 -3.81
C GLY A 79 -5.12 -18.31 -5.09
N GLU A 80 -6.05 -17.35 -5.03
CA GLU A 80 -6.34 -16.51 -6.19
C GLU A 80 -5.12 -15.68 -6.61
N ILE A 81 -5.01 -15.45 -7.91
CA ILE A 81 -3.92 -14.66 -8.50
C ILE A 81 -4.41 -13.25 -8.82
N MET A 82 -3.56 -12.26 -8.59
CA MET A 82 -3.77 -10.88 -8.99
C MET A 82 -2.53 -10.36 -9.71
N TYR A 83 -2.71 -9.81 -10.92
CA TYR A 83 -1.64 -9.14 -11.63
C TYR A 83 -1.74 -7.63 -11.44
N GLN A 84 -0.61 -6.98 -11.19
CA GLN A 84 -0.55 -5.54 -11.01
C GLN A 84 0.57 -4.90 -11.82
N ASP A 85 0.26 -3.73 -12.37
CA ASP A 85 1.26 -2.75 -12.81
C ASP A 85 1.57 -1.85 -11.62
N VAL A 86 2.85 -1.66 -11.32
CA VAL A 86 3.29 -0.84 -10.19
C VAL A 86 4.20 0.28 -10.70
N TRP A 87 3.94 1.48 -10.22
CA TRP A 87 4.73 2.68 -10.47
C TRP A 87 5.34 3.22 -9.19
N ILE A 88 6.61 3.59 -9.25
CA ILE A 88 7.38 4.15 -8.15
C ILE A 88 7.77 5.58 -8.53
N ALA A 89 7.24 6.56 -7.81
CA ALA A 89 7.74 7.93 -7.86
C ALA A 89 8.64 8.14 -6.65
N ASP A 90 9.96 8.17 -6.89
CA ASP A 90 10.96 8.17 -5.83
C ASP A 90 10.69 9.24 -4.77
N ARG A 91 10.75 8.82 -3.50
CA ARG A 91 10.59 9.66 -2.31
C ARG A 91 9.21 10.31 -2.19
N LEU A 92 8.22 9.81 -2.95
CA LEU A 92 6.86 10.33 -2.97
C LEU A 92 5.82 9.22 -2.81
N LEU A 93 5.73 8.29 -3.76
CA LEU A 93 4.69 7.25 -3.72
C LEU A 93 5.06 5.95 -4.43
N VAL A 94 4.35 4.90 -4.04
CA VAL A 94 4.19 3.66 -4.80
C VAL A 94 2.70 3.49 -5.12
N GLU A 95 2.37 3.37 -6.40
CA GLU A 95 1.00 3.07 -6.88
C GLU A 95 0.99 1.68 -7.53
N ALA A 96 0.08 0.82 -7.10
CA ALA A 96 -0.19 -0.48 -7.72
C ALA A 96 -1.60 -0.50 -8.32
N ARG A 97 -1.70 -0.81 -9.61
CA ARG A 97 -2.97 -0.95 -10.35
C ARG A 97 -3.21 -2.41 -10.73
N THR A 98 -4.33 -2.96 -10.30
CA THR A 98 -4.77 -4.31 -10.69
C THR A 98 -5.18 -4.35 -12.15
N LYS A 99 -4.56 -5.23 -12.95
CA LYS A 99 -4.77 -5.30 -14.41
C LYS A 99 -6.23 -5.60 -14.79
N ASP A 100 -6.87 -6.52 -14.06
CA ASP A 100 -8.20 -7.01 -14.40
C ASP A 100 -9.30 -5.98 -14.10
N THR A 101 -9.25 -5.35 -12.92
CA THR A 101 -10.32 -4.46 -12.45
C THR A 101 -9.99 -2.97 -12.60
N GLY A 102 -8.71 -2.63 -12.77
CA GLY A 102 -8.22 -1.26 -12.70
C GLY A 102 -8.22 -0.66 -11.29
N ALA A 103 -8.52 -1.45 -10.25
CA ALA A 103 -8.44 -1.00 -8.86
C ALA A 103 -7.02 -0.56 -8.50
N LYS A 104 -6.89 0.45 -7.64
CA LYS A 104 -5.58 1.02 -7.28
C LYS A 104 -5.33 1.04 -5.78
N THR A 105 -4.06 0.91 -5.42
CA THR A 105 -3.53 1.12 -4.09
C THR A 105 -2.35 2.07 -4.19
N THR A 106 -2.38 3.18 -3.46
CA THR A 106 -1.28 4.14 -3.45
C THR A 106 -0.82 4.37 -2.02
N PHE A 107 0.48 4.19 -1.79
CA PHE A 107 1.18 4.45 -0.54
C PHE A 107 2.02 5.69 -0.75
N LEU A 108 1.78 6.74 0.03
CA LEU A 108 2.34 8.07 -0.19
C LEU A 108 3.00 8.61 1.08
N LEU A 109 4.19 9.19 0.90
CA LEU A 109 4.90 9.99 1.89
C LEU A 109 4.61 11.47 1.63
N SER A 110 4.29 12.22 2.68
CA SER A 110 4.20 13.68 2.61
C SER A 110 4.95 14.34 3.76
N TYR A 111 5.48 15.54 3.51
CA TYR A 111 6.01 16.42 4.53
C TYR A 111 4.90 17.30 5.08
N HIS A 112 4.96 17.66 6.37
CA HIS A 112 4.04 18.65 6.93
C HIS A 112 4.43 20.05 6.44
N ASP A 113 3.51 21.00 6.55
CA ASP A 113 3.63 22.34 5.96
C ASP A 113 4.83 23.15 6.48
N THR A 114 5.29 22.88 7.70
CA THR A 114 6.44 23.54 8.33
C THR A 114 7.72 22.70 8.33
N ALA A 115 7.67 21.49 7.76
CA ALA A 115 8.78 20.56 7.77
C ALA A 115 9.93 21.01 6.85
N ALA A 116 11.17 20.80 7.29
CA ALA A 116 12.30 20.82 6.38
C ALA A 116 12.24 19.60 5.45
N VAL A 117 12.33 19.82 4.14
CA VAL A 117 12.33 18.73 3.15
C VAL A 117 13.73 18.13 3.07
N SER A 118 13.95 17.03 3.78
CA SER A 118 15.21 16.29 3.80
C SER A 118 15.00 14.81 4.12
N PRO A 119 15.99 13.92 3.84
CA PRO A 119 15.98 12.53 4.31
C PRO A 119 15.78 12.37 5.81
N GLU A 120 16.31 13.31 6.60
CA GLU A 120 16.32 13.27 8.06
C GLU A 120 15.06 13.85 8.69
N SER A 121 14.15 14.40 7.88
CA SER A 121 12.92 14.99 8.37
C SER A 121 12.05 13.95 9.08
N THR A 122 11.59 14.27 10.28
CA THR A 122 10.66 13.44 11.06
C THR A 122 9.24 14.02 11.07
N ASP A 123 9.06 15.20 10.48
CA ASP A 123 7.77 15.88 10.39
C ASP A 123 7.06 15.49 9.08
N ILE A 124 6.64 14.23 9.05
CA ILE A 124 6.14 13.54 7.87
C ILE A 124 4.87 12.75 8.18
N SER A 125 4.09 12.49 7.15
CA SER A 125 2.87 11.69 7.20
C SER A 125 2.92 10.57 6.17
N PHE A 126 2.19 9.51 6.48
CA PHE A 126 1.90 8.42 5.57
C PHE A 126 0.42 8.50 5.15
N THR A 127 0.17 8.37 3.86
CA THR A 127 -1.18 8.29 3.30
C THR A 127 -1.35 6.98 2.54
N VAL A 128 -2.45 6.28 2.82
CA VAL A 128 -2.93 5.18 1.98
C VAL A 128 -4.15 5.64 1.21
N ILE A 129 -4.20 5.32 -0.08
CA ILE A 129 -5.30 5.63 -0.98
C ILE A 129 -5.72 4.33 -1.65
N TYR A 130 -7.01 4.01 -1.63
CA TYR A 130 -7.59 2.91 -2.39
C TYR A 130 -8.63 3.44 -3.36
N GLU A 131 -8.54 2.98 -4.59
CA GLU A 131 -9.62 3.06 -5.58
C GLU A 131 -10.16 1.65 -5.77
N LEU A 132 -11.16 1.27 -4.97
CA LEU A 132 -11.75 -0.07 -5.01
C LEU A 132 -12.66 -0.19 -6.22
N LYS A 133 -12.49 -1.27 -7.00
CA LYS A 133 -13.35 -1.61 -8.14
C LYS A 133 -13.72 -3.08 -8.07
N LEU A 134 -15.01 -3.37 -7.92
CA LEU A 134 -15.55 -4.72 -7.78
C LEU A 134 -16.58 -5.01 -8.86
N THR A 135 -16.42 -6.13 -9.56
CA THR A 135 -17.36 -6.64 -10.56
C THR A 135 -18.38 -7.57 -9.91
N GLY A 136 -19.63 -7.55 -10.37
CA GLY A 136 -20.71 -8.40 -9.86
C GLY A 136 -21.46 -7.83 -8.67
N ILE A 137 -21.05 -6.66 -8.17
CA ILE A 137 -21.70 -5.97 -7.06
C ILE A 137 -22.60 -4.87 -7.61
N GLU A 138 -23.88 -4.94 -7.30
CA GLU A 138 -24.86 -3.92 -7.68
C GLU A 138 -24.79 -2.73 -6.71
N PRO A 139 -24.64 -1.47 -7.20
CA PRO A 139 -24.70 -0.30 -6.35
C PRO A 139 -26.02 -0.21 -5.57
N GLY A 140 -25.95 0.03 -4.26
CA GLY A 140 -27.13 0.07 -3.38
C GLY A 140 -27.65 -1.31 -2.96
N SER A 141 -26.99 -2.40 -3.36
CA SER A 141 -27.26 -3.73 -2.80
C SER A 141 -26.80 -3.82 -1.33
N PRO A 142 -27.35 -4.77 -0.54
CA PRO A 142 -26.89 -5.00 0.84
C PRO A 142 -25.39 -5.34 0.95
N GLU A 143 -24.80 -5.91 -0.10
CA GLU A 143 -23.36 -6.18 -0.16
C GLU A 143 -22.56 -4.90 -0.37
N ALA A 144 -22.99 -4.03 -1.31
CA ALA A 144 -22.37 -2.72 -1.51
C ALA A 144 -22.42 -1.87 -0.23
N GLU A 145 -23.56 -1.82 0.45
CA GLU A 145 -23.73 -1.09 1.72
C GLU A 145 -22.80 -1.62 2.81
N ARG A 146 -22.64 -2.95 2.91
CA ARG A 146 -21.70 -3.58 3.85
C ARG A 146 -20.26 -3.18 3.55
N ILE A 147 -19.85 -3.22 2.29
CA ILE A 147 -18.50 -2.80 1.88
C ILE A 147 -18.27 -1.34 2.26
N GLN A 148 -19.24 -0.46 1.99
CA GLN A 148 -19.14 0.95 2.37
C GLN A 148 -19.01 1.15 3.89
N ALA A 149 -19.64 0.30 4.69
CA ALA A 149 -19.57 0.37 6.15
C ALA A 149 -18.24 -0.17 6.72
N GLU A 150 -17.70 -1.27 6.17
CA GLU A 150 -16.55 -1.99 6.72
C GLU A 150 -15.21 -1.53 6.14
N TYR A 151 -15.16 -1.18 4.86
CA TYR A 151 -13.93 -0.84 4.15
C TYR A 151 -13.16 0.38 4.73
N PRO A 152 -13.82 1.41 5.30
CA PRO A 152 -13.13 2.51 5.97
C PRO A 152 -12.25 2.06 7.13
N GLU A 153 -12.74 1.18 8.01
CA GLU A 153 -11.97 0.72 9.17
C GLU A 153 -10.81 -0.19 8.77
N LEU A 154 -11.00 -1.03 7.74
CA LEU A 154 -9.92 -1.80 7.15
C LEU A 154 -8.82 -0.90 6.59
N THR A 155 -9.20 0.14 5.86
CA THR A 155 -8.25 1.10 5.28
C THR A 155 -7.53 1.90 6.37
N ARG A 156 -8.26 2.36 7.39
CA ARG A 156 -7.69 3.07 8.54
C ARG A 156 -6.66 2.21 9.27
N LYS A 157 -6.97 0.93 9.50
CA LYS A 157 -6.03 -0.03 10.09
C LYS A 157 -4.81 -0.27 9.21
N ALA A 158 -4.97 -0.38 7.89
CA ALA A 158 -3.85 -0.51 6.97
C ALA A 158 -2.93 0.72 7.03
N CYS A 159 -3.51 1.93 7.13
CA CYS A 159 -2.77 3.18 7.26
C CYS A 159 -1.86 3.17 8.50
N THR A 160 -2.42 2.92 9.69
CA THR A 160 -1.66 2.96 10.95
C THR A 160 -0.68 1.80 11.08
N SER A 161 -1.12 0.57 10.76
CA SER A 161 -0.28 -0.63 10.91
C SER A 161 0.91 -0.63 9.95
N THR A 162 0.81 -0.04 8.75
CA THR A 162 1.96 0.07 7.85
C THR A 162 3.08 0.90 8.48
N VAL A 163 2.76 2.05 9.08
CA VAL A 163 3.75 2.90 9.77
C VAL A 163 4.37 2.17 10.96
N GLU A 164 3.56 1.46 11.76
CA GLU A 164 4.05 0.65 12.89
C GLU A 164 5.00 -0.45 12.43
N GLN A 165 4.65 -1.14 11.35
CA GLN A 165 5.45 -2.18 10.73
C GLN A 165 6.78 -1.67 10.18
N ILE A 166 6.81 -0.46 9.59
CA ILE A 166 8.06 0.19 9.15
C ILE A 166 8.92 0.55 10.36
N ARG A 167 8.33 1.04 11.45
CA ARG A 167 9.06 1.38 12.68
C ARG A 167 9.67 0.17 13.36
N GLU A 168 8.95 -0.95 13.43
CA GLU A 168 9.52 -2.18 13.96
C GLU A 168 10.69 -2.67 13.11
N ARG A 169 10.59 -2.53 11.79
CA ARG A 169 11.69 -2.84 10.84
C ARG A 169 12.87 -1.88 10.94
N LYS A 170 12.64 -0.62 11.34
CA LYS A 170 13.73 0.28 11.69
C LYS A 170 14.44 -0.23 12.95
N LYS A 171 13.66 -0.53 13.98
CA LYS A 171 14.17 -0.96 15.29
C LYS A 171 14.99 -2.25 15.21
N ASN A 172 14.62 -3.18 14.34
CA ASN A 172 15.35 -4.44 14.16
C ASN A 172 16.48 -4.37 13.11
N GLY A 173 16.75 -3.20 12.52
CA GLY A 173 17.81 -2.98 11.52
C GLY A 173 17.48 -3.47 10.10
N GLN A 174 16.25 -3.92 9.83
CA GLN A 174 15.86 -4.47 8.54
C GLN A 174 15.80 -3.41 7.42
N LEU A 175 15.47 -2.16 7.73
CA LEU A 175 15.51 -1.08 6.73
C LEU A 175 16.92 -0.86 6.16
N ASP A 176 17.94 -0.88 7.04
CA ASP A 176 19.34 -0.74 6.63
C ASP A 176 19.81 -1.94 5.80
N ALA A 177 19.38 -3.15 6.18
CA ALA A 177 19.69 -4.36 5.43
C ALA A 177 19.16 -4.28 3.99
N TRP A 178 17.92 -3.81 3.79
CA TRP A 178 17.35 -3.63 2.45
C TRP A 178 18.10 -2.58 1.63
N ALA A 179 18.45 -1.45 2.24
CA ALA A 179 19.21 -0.41 1.58
C ALA A 179 20.59 -0.91 1.13
N GLN A 180 21.29 -1.68 1.96
CA GLN A 180 22.59 -2.26 1.64
C GLN A 180 22.51 -3.34 0.56
N ALA A 181 21.44 -4.14 0.55
CA ALA A 181 21.20 -5.17 -0.44
C ALA A 181 20.71 -4.62 -1.80
N GLY A 182 20.39 -3.32 -1.89
CA GLY A 182 19.81 -2.72 -3.09
C GLY A 182 18.39 -3.18 -3.38
N GLU A 183 17.67 -3.64 -2.34
CA GLU A 183 16.29 -4.13 -2.45
C GLU A 183 15.24 -3.01 -2.51
N VAL A 184 15.67 -1.76 -2.33
CA VAL A 184 14.88 -0.55 -2.46
C VAL A 184 15.66 0.48 -3.29
N PRO A 185 15.00 1.42 -3.99
CA PRO A 185 15.66 2.53 -4.66
C PRO A 185 16.54 3.32 -3.67
N ALA A 186 17.71 3.76 -4.15
CA ALA A 186 18.58 4.62 -3.35
C ALA A 186 17.86 5.93 -3.00
N TRP A 187 18.07 6.38 -1.75
CA TRP A 187 17.69 7.73 -1.36
C TRP A 187 18.55 8.76 -2.07
#